data_AF-A3LWJ0-F1
#
_entry.id   AF-A3LWJ0-F1
#
_cell.length_a   1.000
_cell.length_b   1.000
_cell.length_c   1.000
_cell.angle_alpha   90.00
_cell.angle_beta   90.00
_cell.angle_gamma   90.00
#
_symmetry.space_group_name_H-M   'P 1'
#
loop_
_entity.id
_entity.type
_entity.pdbx_description
1 polymer ?
#
loop_
_entity_poly.entity_id
_entity_poly.type
_entity_poly.pdbx_seq_one_letter_code
_entity_poly.pdbx_strand_id
1 'polypeptide(L)'
;MNMAKGNMMNFIPQTIIMAWVNYFFAGFVVMKLPFPLTDGFKSMLQNGIATPDLNVRYVSSISWYFVNLFGLRPVYSLLMGDSSAVDAIMNQQSQQSAMPNIGGPGGPKADKLFKAEAENIQILTHESIFDGIVDRVIESYN
;
A
#
# COMPACT_ATOMS: atom_id res chain seq x y z
N MET A 1 12.95 -16.84 6.24
CA MET A 1 13.56 -15.84 7.16
C MET A 1 14.08 -14.59 6.43
N ASN A 2 14.61 -14.68 5.21
CA ASN A 2 15.05 -13.51 4.43
C ASN A 2 13.92 -12.58 3.94
N MET A 3 12.75 -13.13 3.58
CA MET A 3 11.60 -12.32 3.15
C MET A 3 10.97 -11.51 4.32
N ALA A 4 10.96 -12.10 5.53
CA ALA A 4 10.52 -11.42 6.74
C ALA A 4 11.47 -10.30 7.16
N LYS A 5 12.80 -10.50 7.02
CA LYS A 5 13.78 -9.42 7.28
C LYS A 5 13.64 -8.26 6.29
N GLY A 6 13.39 -8.52 5.01
CA GLY A 6 13.14 -7.46 4.01
C GLY A 6 11.91 -6.62 4.34
N ASN A 7 10.78 -7.26 4.62
CA ASN A 7 9.56 -6.55 5.02
C ASN A 7 9.72 -5.86 6.38
N MET A 8 10.42 -6.47 7.33
CA MET A 8 10.65 -5.89 8.67
C MET A 8 11.60 -4.69 8.62
N MET A 9 12.60 -4.69 7.72
CA MET A 9 13.52 -3.56 7.54
C MET A 9 12.81 -2.31 7.00
N ASN A 10 11.75 -2.47 6.20
CA ASN A 10 10.92 -1.36 5.71
C ASN A 10 9.82 -0.94 6.71
N PHE A 11 9.36 -1.86 7.57
CA PHE A 11 8.34 -1.58 8.60
C PHE A 11 8.83 -0.70 9.74
N ILE A 12 10.06 -0.97 10.18
CA ILE A 12 10.65 -0.36 11.37
C ILE A 12 10.79 1.16 11.19
N PRO A 13 11.36 1.68 10.08
CA PRO A 13 11.48 3.11 9.87
C PRO A 13 10.13 3.83 9.89
N GLN A 14 9.12 3.28 9.21
CA GLN A 14 7.83 3.95 9.07
C GLN A 14 7.05 4.02 10.40
N THR A 15 7.07 2.93 11.17
CA THR A 15 6.41 2.89 12.49
C THR A 15 7.10 3.81 13.49
N ILE A 16 8.43 3.85 13.48
CA ILE A 16 9.21 4.75 14.35
C ILE A 16 8.95 6.21 13.97
N ILE A 17 8.95 6.56 12.68
CA ILE A 17 8.66 7.92 12.22
C ILE A 17 7.23 8.31 12.62
N MET A 18 6.26 7.41 12.47
CA MET A 18 4.87 7.68 12.86
C MET A 18 4.73 7.88 14.38
N ALA A 19 5.41 7.07 15.20
CA ALA A 19 5.46 7.27 16.66
C ALA A 19 6.16 8.58 17.03
N TRP A 20 7.25 8.93 16.35
CA TRP A 20 8.00 10.16 16.57
C TRP A 20 7.16 11.41 16.23
N VAL A 21 6.47 11.42 15.09
CA VAL A 21 5.57 12.52 14.70
C VAL A 21 4.43 12.67 15.71
N ASN A 22 3.83 11.56 16.15
CA ASN A 22 2.78 11.59 17.17
C ASN A 22 3.28 12.11 18.53
N TYR A 23 4.50 11.73 18.96
CA TYR A 23 5.02 12.15 20.25
C TYR A 23 5.43 13.63 20.28
N PHE A 24 6.14 14.11 19.26
CA PHE A 24 6.70 15.47 19.25
C PHE A 24 5.76 16.53 18.66
N PHE A 25 4.85 16.15 17.77
CA PHE A 25 4.06 17.11 16.97
C PHE A 25 2.54 16.90 17.07
N ALA A 26 2.04 16.19 18.08
CA ALA A 26 0.61 16.10 18.36
C ALA A 26 0.06 17.40 18.98
N GLY A 27 -1.22 17.70 18.73
CA GLY A 27 -1.91 18.86 19.31
C GLY A 27 -1.72 20.18 18.56
N PHE A 28 -0.87 20.24 17.53
CA PHE A 28 -0.59 21.46 16.78
C PHE A 28 -1.26 21.49 15.41
N VAL A 29 -1.63 22.70 14.99
CA VAL A 29 -2.00 23.01 13.60
C VAL A 29 -0.73 23.42 12.86
N VAL A 30 -0.41 22.75 11.75
CA VAL A 30 0.82 23.02 10.99
C VAL A 30 0.58 23.99 9.84
N MET A 31 -0.51 23.80 9.11
CA MET A 31 -0.80 24.61 7.93
C MET A 31 -2.30 24.68 7.62
N LYS A 32 -2.63 25.60 6.70
CA LYS A 32 -3.96 25.76 6.11
C LYS A 32 -3.91 25.40 4.62
N LEU A 33 -4.79 24.50 4.19
CA LEU A 33 -4.90 24.12 2.78
C LEU A 33 -5.54 25.26 1.95
N PRO A 34 -5.05 25.50 0.71
CA PRO A 34 -5.54 26.59 -0.14
C PRO A 34 -6.89 26.30 -0.82
N PHE A 35 -7.40 25.06 -0.72
CA PHE A 35 -8.66 24.62 -1.32
C PHE A 35 -9.71 24.29 -0.24
N PRO A 36 -11.02 24.36 -0.57
CA PRO A 36 -12.08 23.91 0.32
C PRO A 36 -12.08 22.39 0.48
N LEU A 37 -12.41 21.90 1.69
CA LEU A 37 -12.63 20.48 1.99
C LEU A 37 -13.97 20.27 2.69
N THR A 38 -14.51 19.07 2.57
CA THR A 38 -15.74 18.62 3.23
C THR A 38 -15.47 18.10 4.64
N ASP A 39 -16.45 18.18 5.54
CA ASP A 39 -16.34 17.75 6.94
C ASP A 39 -15.99 16.28 7.13
N GLY A 40 -16.22 15.41 6.13
CA GLY A 40 -15.79 14.01 6.17
C GLY A 40 -14.28 13.82 6.36
N PHE A 41 -13.46 14.80 5.96
CA PHE A 41 -12.01 14.74 6.16
C PHE A 41 -11.56 15.22 7.55
N LYS A 42 -12.46 15.78 8.37
CA LYS A 42 -12.10 16.42 9.65
C LYS A 42 -11.46 15.45 10.63
N SER A 43 -12.06 14.28 10.82
CA SER A 43 -11.54 13.22 11.72
C SER A 43 -10.16 12.71 11.28
N MET A 44 -9.87 12.79 9.98
CA MET A 44 -8.60 12.38 9.38
C MET A 44 -7.54 13.48 9.44
N LEU A 45 -7.91 14.74 9.16
CA LEU A 45 -6.99 15.87 9.02
C LEU A 45 -6.69 16.60 10.34
N GLN A 46 -7.57 16.44 11.33
CA GLN A 46 -7.45 17.08 12.64
C GLN A 46 -7.29 16.06 13.75
N ASN A 47 -6.83 14.85 13.40
CA ASN A 47 -6.49 13.84 14.39
C ASN A 47 -5.43 14.41 15.36
N GLY A 48 -5.72 14.31 16.66
CA GLY A 48 -4.87 14.86 17.71
C GLY A 48 -5.13 16.33 18.07
N ILE A 49 -6.14 17.00 17.49
CA ILE A 49 -6.50 18.39 17.82
C ILE A 49 -7.90 18.43 18.46
N ALA A 50 -8.01 18.95 19.68
CA ALA A 50 -9.26 19.01 20.44
C ALA A 50 -10.05 20.31 20.22
N THR A 51 -10.28 20.71 18.96
CA THR A 51 -11.06 21.91 18.61
C THR A 51 -12.18 21.60 17.59
N PRO A 52 -13.40 21.30 18.06
CA PRO A 52 -14.50 20.84 17.20
C PRO A 52 -15.03 21.91 16.24
N ASP A 53 -14.82 23.19 16.51
CA ASP A 53 -15.26 24.30 15.64
C ASP A 53 -14.20 24.74 14.63
N LEU A 54 -13.03 24.09 14.61
CA LEU A 54 -11.95 24.44 13.70
C LEU A 54 -12.34 24.11 12.25
N ASN A 55 -12.03 25.03 11.33
CA ASN A 55 -12.27 24.84 9.90
C ASN A 55 -11.45 23.66 9.36
N VAL A 56 -12.05 22.79 8.55
CA VAL A 56 -11.44 21.55 8.02
C VAL A 56 -10.15 21.80 7.21
N ARG A 57 -9.93 23.02 6.70
CA ARG A 57 -8.71 23.38 5.98
C ARG A 57 -7.45 23.39 6.85
N TYR A 58 -7.60 23.47 8.17
CA TYR A 58 -6.48 23.39 9.10
C TYR A 58 -6.10 21.94 9.35
N VAL A 59 -4.82 21.63 9.16
CA VAL A 59 -4.28 20.27 9.13
C VAL A 59 -3.29 20.07 10.29
N SER A 60 -3.38 18.91 10.94
CA SER A 60 -2.45 18.47 11.98
C SER A 60 -1.16 17.92 11.37
N SER A 61 -0.11 17.84 12.19
CA SER A 61 1.20 17.31 11.78
C SER A 61 1.14 15.86 11.28
N ILE A 62 0.28 15.04 11.88
CA ILE A 62 0.08 13.62 11.52
C ILE A 62 -0.53 13.51 10.12
N SER A 63 -1.54 14.33 9.86
CA SER A 63 -2.24 14.34 8.59
C SER A 63 -1.34 14.88 7.47
N TRP A 64 -0.50 15.87 7.78
CA TRP A 64 0.53 16.35 6.86
C TRP A 64 1.56 15.27 6.51
N TYR A 65 1.98 14.46 7.47
CA TYR A 65 2.86 13.30 7.21
C TYR A 65 2.22 12.32 6.21
N PHE A 66 0.94 11.97 6.39
CA PHE A 66 0.25 11.09 5.45
C PHE A 66 0.12 11.72 4.05
N VAL A 67 -0.20 13.00 3.95
CA VAL A 67 -0.26 13.69 2.64
C VAL A 67 1.08 13.61 1.91
N ASN A 68 2.21 13.83 2.60
CA ASN A 68 3.53 13.69 1.99
C ASN A 68 3.82 12.25 1.58
N LEU A 69 3.48 11.28 2.43
CA LEU A 69 3.69 9.88 2.11
C LEU A 69 2.94 9.46 0.83
N PHE A 70 1.69 9.92 0.65
CA PHE A 70 0.91 9.65 -0.57
C PHE A 70 1.38 10.47 -1.78
N GLY A 71 1.78 11.72 -1.56
CA GLY A 71 2.12 12.68 -2.61
C GLY A 71 3.55 12.58 -3.14
N LEU A 72 4.48 11.93 -2.42
CA LEU A 72 5.88 11.84 -2.83
C LEU A 72 6.16 10.72 -3.85
N ARG A 73 5.17 9.88 -4.19
CA ARG A 73 5.28 8.84 -5.23
C ARG A 73 5.95 9.33 -6.53
N PRO A 74 5.50 10.44 -7.15
CA PRO A 74 6.12 10.92 -8.39
C PRO A 74 7.54 11.45 -8.18
N VAL A 75 7.83 12.01 -7.00
CA VAL A 75 9.17 12.53 -6.66
C VAL A 75 10.17 11.37 -6.57
N TYR A 76 9.79 10.28 -5.91
CA TYR A 76 10.64 9.08 -5.85
C TYR A 76 10.80 8.41 -7.21
N SER A 77 9.72 8.32 -8.01
CA SER A 77 9.79 7.78 -9.37
C SER A 77 10.76 8.58 -10.25
N LEU A 78 10.75 9.91 -10.16
CA LEU A 78 11.68 10.76 -10.90
C LEU A 78 13.12 10.64 -10.41
N LEU A 79 13.33 10.53 -9.09
CA LEU A 79 14.68 10.47 -8.51
C LEU A 79 15.36 9.12 -8.70
N MET A 80 14.61 8.01 -8.52
CA MET A 80 15.15 6.65 -8.50
C MET A 80 14.89 5.89 -9.79
N GLY A 81 14.07 6.40 -10.72
CA GLY A 81 13.69 5.71 -11.95
C GLY A 81 12.79 4.49 -11.73
N ASP A 82 12.42 4.22 -10.47
CA ASP A 82 11.63 3.08 -10.07
C ASP A 82 10.65 3.50 -8.95
N SER A 83 9.35 3.32 -9.21
CA SER A 83 8.28 3.60 -8.23
C SER A 83 8.05 2.44 -7.27
N SER A 84 8.66 1.27 -7.51
CA SER A 84 8.45 0.05 -6.74
C SER A 84 8.76 0.20 -5.26
N ALA A 85 9.73 1.05 -4.90
CA ALA A 85 10.09 1.32 -3.51
C ALA A 85 8.95 1.99 -2.73
N VAL A 86 8.18 2.88 -3.37
CA VAL A 86 7.05 3.56 -2.75
C VAL A 86 5.82 2.65 -2.71
N ASP A 87 5.63 1.84 -3.75
CA ASP A 87 4.58 0.82 -3.78
C ASP A 87 4.80 -0.25 -2.70
N ALA A 88 6.05 -0.60 -2.40
CA ALA A 88 6.38 -1.47 -1.27
C ALA A 88 6.00 -0.84 0.08
N ILE A 89 6.32 0.45 0.29
CA ILE A 89 5.96 1.19 1.52
C ILE A 89 4.44 1.31 1.67
N MET A 90 3.71 1.54 0.58
CA MET A 90 2.25 1.69 0.63
C MET A 90 1.49 0.39 0.72
N ASN A 91 1.91 -0.66 0.01
CA ASN A 91 1.35 -1.99 0.19
C ASN A 91 1.52 -2.47 1.64
N GLN A 92 2.63 -2.07 2.27
CA GLN A 92 2.91 -2.38 3.66
C GLN A 92 2.01 -1.62 4.64
N GLN A 93 1.69 -0.35 4.35
CA GLN A 93 0.77 0.43 5.17
C GLN A 93 -0.70 0.02 4.97
N SER A 94 -1.11 -0.38 3.77
CA SER A 94 -2.42 -0.99 3.53
C SER A 94 -2.55 -2.34 4.24
N GLN A 95 -1.46 -3.10 4.37
CA GLN A 95 -1.43 -4.30 5.19
C GLN A 95 -1.59 -4.03 6.69
N GLN A 96 -1.28 -2.83 7.17
CA GLN A 96 -1.41 -2.47 8.59
C GLN A 96 -2.85 -2.02 8.95
N SER A 97 -3.62 -1.55 7.96
CA SER A 97 -5.02 -1.14 8.11
C SER A 97 -6.02 -2.22 7.65
N ALA A 98 -5.56 -3.17 6.83
CA ALA A 98 -6.22 -4.41 6.51
C ALA A 98 -5.29 -5.57 6.84
N MET A 99 -5.31 -6.02 8.09
CA MET A 99 -4.81 -7.35 8.45
C MET A 99 -5.96 -8.37 8.31
N PRO A 100 -6.15 -9.03 7.15
CA PRO A 100 -6.26 -10.47 7.17
C PRO A 100 -4.86 -10.99 7.54
N ASN A 101 -4.78 -11.50 8.75
CA ASN A 101 -3.64 -12.14 9.37
C ASN A 101 -3.01 -13.23 8.46
N ILE A 102 -2.11 -12.85 7.55
CA ILE A 102 -1.34 -13.77 6.68
C ILE A 102 0.02 -14.12 7.30
N GLY A 103 0.41 -13.48 8.42
CA GLY A 103 1.71 -13.70 9.09
C GLY A 103 1.65 -14.36 10.46
N GLY A 104 0.48 -14.47 11.09
CA GLY A 104 0.31 -15.17 12.37
C GLY A 104 0.04 -16.67 12.18
N PRO A 105 0.29 -17.51 13.20
CA PRO A 105 -0.10 -18.93 13.20
C PRO A 105 -1.62 -19.03 13.03
N GLY A 106 -2.07 -19.21 11.78
CA GLY A 106 -3.45 -19.01 11.36
C GLY A 106 -3.63 -18.66 9.89
N GLY A 107 -2.57 -18.24 9.17
CA GLY A 107 -2.58 -18.17 7.71
C GLY A 107 -2.88 -19.54 7.08
N PRO A 108 -3.49 -19.61 5.87
CA PRO A 108 -3.78 -20.88 5.22
C PRO A 108 -2.50 -21.71 5.11
N LYS A 109 -2.48 -22.85 5.82
CA LYS A 109 -1.36 -23.79 5.80
C LYS A 109 -1.02 -24.13 4.34
N ALA A 110 0.26 -24.22 4.02
CA ALA A 110 0.74 -24.49 2.66
C ALA A 110 0.01 -25.68 2.01
N ASP A 111 -0.32 -26.71 2.78
CA ASP A 111 -1.08 -27.88 2.33
C ASP A 111 -2.47 -27.52 1.76
N LYS A 112 -3.18 -26.57 2.39
CA LYS A 112 -4.49 -26.11 1.91
C LYS A 112 -4.34 -25.28 0.63
N LEU A 113 -3.28 -24.49 0.52
CA LEU A 113 -2.99 -23.69 -0.67
C LEU A 113 -2.65 -24.60 -1.86
N PHE A 114 -1.77 -25.59 -1.66
CA PHE A 114 -1.39 -26.55 -2.69
C PHE A 114 -2.54 -27.45 -3.12
N LYS A 115 -3.41 -27.86 -2.17
CA LYS A 115 -4.58 -28.65 -2.51
C LYS A 115 -5.59 -27.85 -3.34
N ALA A 116 -5.85 -26.60 -2.97
CA ALA A 116 -6.73 -25.71 -3.73
C ALA A 116 -6.20 -25.47 -5.16
N GLU A 117 -4.89 -25.28 -5.31
CA GLU A 117 -4.29 -25.09 -6.64
C GLU A 117 -4.34 -26.38 -7.47
N ALA A 118 -4.15 -27.55 -6.85
CA ALA A 118 -4.29 -28.83 -7.53
C ALA A 118 -5.73 -29.09 -8.02
N GLU A 119 -6.73 -28.72 -7.21
CA GLU A 119 -8.15 -28.79 -7.59
C GLU A 119 -8.45 -27.81 -8.74
N ASN A 120 -7.88 -26.59 -8.73
CA ASN A 120 -8.04 -25.63 -9.83
C ASN A 120 -7.46 -26.16 -11.15
N ILE A 121 -6.26 -26.77 -11.11
CA ILE A 121 -5.62 -27.32 -12.31
C ILE A 121 -6.45 -28.43 -12.96
N GLN A 122 -7.21 -29.19 -12.18
CA GLN A 122 -8.08 -30.25 -12.71
C GLN A 122 -9.25 -29.72 -13.56
N ILE A 123 -9.64 -28.46 -13.37
CA ILE A 123 -10.74 -27.82 -14.10
C ILE A 123 -10.22 -27.14 -15.39
N LEU A 124 -8.91 -26.90 -15.49
CA LEU A 124 -8.31 -26.25 -16.65
C LEU A 124 -8.40 -27.14 -17.88
N THR A 125 -8.81 -26.54 -19.00
CA THR A 125 -8.78 -27.21 -20.30
C THR A 125 -7.37 -27.12 -20.88
N HIS A 126 -6.88 -28.23 -21.42
CA HIS A 126 -5.58 -28.26 -22.09
C HIS A 126 -5.63 -27.44 -23.39
N GLU A 127 -4.84 -26.38 -23.46
CA GLU A 127 -4.61 -25.60 -24.68
C GLU A 127 -3.21 -25.89 -25.21
N SER A 128 -3.13 -26.47 -26.41
CA SER A 128 -1.88 -26.80 -27.07
C SER A 128 -1.41 -25.63 -27.93
N ILE A 129 -0.21 -25.11 -27.63
CA ILE A 129 0.47 -24.14 -28.50
C ILE A 129 0.92 -24.81 -29.82
N PHE A 130 0.90 -26.14 -29.92
CA PHE A 130 1.26 -26.86 -31.14
C PHE A 130 0.12 -26.96 -32.16
N ASP A 131 -1.11 -26.71 -31.74
CA ASP A 131 -2.27 -26.82 -32.61
C ASP A 131 -2.39 -25.56 -33.48
N GLY A 132 -2.33 -25.71 -34.80
CA GLY A 132 -2.41 -24.57 -35.74
C GLY A 132 -1.15 -23.70 -35.82
N ILE A 133 0.02 -24.19 -35.41
CA ILE A 133 1.29 -23.44 -35.54
C ILE A 133 1.54 -23.03 -36.99
N VAL A 134 1.33 -23.95 -37.93
CA VAL A 134 1.63 -23.72 -39.34
C VAL A 134 0.83 -22.53 -39.86
N ASP A 135 -0.47 -22.47 -39.54
CA ASP A 135 -1.35 -21.38 -39.96
C ASP A 135 -0.97 -20.05 -39.29
N ARG A 136 -0.70 -20.05 -37.97
CA ARG A 136 -0.25 -18.86 -37.22
C ARG A 136 1.07 -18.29 -37.75
N VAL A 137 2.00 -19.17 -38.11
CA VAL A 137 3.29 -18.77 -38.67
C VAL A 137 3.09 -18.20 -40.06
N ILE A 138 2.29 -18.82 -40.91
CA ILE A 138 1.98 -18.33 -42.26
C ILE A 138 1.28 -16.95 -42.19
N GLU A 139 0.36 -16.72 -41.26
CA GLU A 139 -0.28 -15.40 -41.04
C GLU A 139 0.70 -14.32 -40.57
N SER A 140 1.75 -14.67 -39.83
CA SER A 140 2.74 -13.69 -39.37
C SER A 140 3.70 -13.18 -40.46
N TYR A 141 3.78 -13.88 -41.59
CA TYR A 141 4.68 -13.58 -42.71
C TYR A 141 3.98 -13.11 -43.99
N ASN A 142 2.64 -13.04 -44.00
CA ASN A 142 1.84 -12.36 -45.02
C ASN A 142 1.44 -10.95 -44.55
#